data_AF-A0A369RU62-F1
#
_entry.id   AF-A0A369RU62-F1
#
_cell.length_a   1.000
_cell.length_b   1.000
_cell.length_c   1.000
_cell.angle_alpha   90.00
_cell.angle_beta   90.00
_cell.angle_gamma   90.00
#
_symmetry.space_group_name_H-M   'P 1'
#
loop_
_entity.id
_entity.type
_entity.pdbx_description
1 polymer ?
#
loop_
_entity_poly.entity_id
_entity_poly.type
_entity_poly.pdbx_seq_one_letter_code
_entity_poly.pdbx_strand_id
1 'polypeptide(L)' 'KLYKNSLSSLTYPRIFEGLSNLETLDLESSKIQRIGDRIFAGLQNLTKLSLNGNLLDSICSSHIFKGLYKLKYL' A
#
# COMPACT_ATOMS: atom_id res chain seq x y z
N LYS A 1 -20.08 18.74 2.04
CA LYS A 1 -19.69 17.46 2.71
C LYS A 1 -19.70 16.35 1.67
N LEU A 2 -18.56 16.07 1.03
CA LEU A 2 -18.46 15.07 -0.04
C LEU A 2 -17.48 13.97 0.39
N TYR A 3 -18.04 12.94 1.02
CA TYR A 3 -17.40 11.66 1.24
C TYR A 3 -17.34 10.91 -0.10
N LYS A 4 -16.43 11.31 -0.99
CA LYS A 4 -16.13 10.55 -2.22
C LYS A 4 -14.90 9.69 -1.95
N ASN A 5 -15.16 8.49 -1.40
CA ASN A 5 -14.28 7.31 -1.40
C ASN A 5 -12.78 7.58 -1.28
N SER A 6 -12.32 8.13 -0.17
CA SER A 6 -10.89 8.44 0.08
C SER A 6 -9.95 7.21 0.04
N LEU A 7 -10.47 5.98 -0.03
CA LEU A 7 -9.67 4.75 -0.25
C LEU A 7 -9.28 4.54 -1.73
N SER A 8 -9.92 5.25 -2.67
CA SER A 8 -9.58 5.17 -4.09
C SER A 8 -8.17 5.71 -4.39
N SER A 9 -7.53 6.41 -3.44
CA SER A 9 -6.18 6.95 -3.62
C SER A 9 -5.41 6.91 -2.29
N LEU A 10 -4.51 5.94 -2.14
CA LEU A 10 -3.58 5.88 -1.02
C LEU A 10 -2.39 6.81 -1.33
N THR A 11 -2.48 8.09 -0.98
CA THR A 11 -1.44 9.08 -1.35
C THR A 11 -0.69 9.67 -0.16
N TYR A 12 -1.14 9.42 1.06
CA TYR A 12 -0.48 9.96 2.25
C TYR A 12 0.66 9.03 2.68
N PRO A 13 1.94 9.45 2.62
CA PRO A 13 3.07 8.58 2.92
C PRO A 13 3.01 8.08 4.36
N ARG A 14 3.62 6.92 4.63
CA ARG A 14 3.79 6.37 6.00
C ARG A 14 2.47 6.13 6.76
N ILE A 15 1.35 5.90 6.08
CA ILE A 15 0.06 5.62 6.75
C ILE A 15 0.06 4.34 7.61
N PHE A 16 1.01 3.44 7.37
CA PHE A 16 1.21 2.22 8.14
C PHE A 16 2.42 2.31 9.08
N GLU A 17 2.92 3.51 9.37
CA GLU A 17 4.03 3.70 10.29
C GLU A 17 3.67 3.22 11.70
N GLY A 18 4.62 2.57 12.37
CA GLY A 18 4.41 1.91 13.67
C GLY A 18 3.96 0.45 13.58
N LEU A 19 3.43 0.00 12.43
CA LEU A 19 3.05 -1.41 12.20
C LEU A 19 4.26 -2.28 11.81
N SER A 20 5.39 -2.09 12.50
CA SER A 20 6.67 -2.74 12.18
C SER A 20 6.63 -4.26 12.27
N ASN A 21 5.76 -4.83 13.11
CA ASN A 21 5.60 -6.27 13.28
C ASN A 21 4.59 -6.91 12.30
N LEU A 22 3.94 -6.13 11.43
CA LEU A 22 2.95 -6.68 10.50
C LEU A 22 3.64 -7.54 9.44
N GLU A 23 3.21 -8.79 9.31
CA GLU A 23 3.78 -9.75 8.34
C GLU A 23 2.96 -9.87 7.05
N THR A 24 1.65 -9.63 7.13
CA THR A 24 0.72 -9.70 5.99
C THR A 24 -0.18 -8.48 5.96
N LEU A 25 -0.32 -7.88 4.78
CA LEU A 25 -1.24 -6.77 4.52
C LEU A 25 -2.10 -7.13 3.31
N ASP A 26 -3.40 -7.22 3.53
CA ASP A 26 -4.38 -7.49 2.49
C ASP A 26 -5.13 -6.20 2.13
N LEU A 27 -5.00 -5.77 0.87
CA LEU A 27 -5.72 -4.66 0.28
C LEU A 27 -6.45 -5.12 -1.00
N GLU A 28 -6.72 -6.42 -1.12
CA GLU A 28 -7.40 -6.99 -2.27
C GLU A 28 -8.78 -6.35 -2.47
N SER A 29 -9.16 -6.13 -3.73
CA SER A 29 -10.49 -5.63 -4.12
C SER A 29 -10.95 -4.33 -3.44
N SER A 30 -10.00 -3.51 -2.97
CA SER A 30 -10.27 -2.26 -2.24
C SER A 30 -10.54 -1.06 -3.16
N LYS A 31 -10.69 -1.27 -4.47
CA LYS A 31 -10.93 -0.23 -5.49
C LYS A 31 -9.88 0.90 -5.48
N ILE A 32 -8.66 0.58 -5.08
CA ILE A 32 -7.54 1.53 -5.05
C ILE A 32 -7.15 1.83 -6.50
N GLN A 33 -7.13 3.11 -6.86
CA GLN A 33 -6.74 3.58 -8.20
C GLN A 33 -5.32 4.12 -8.23
N ARG A 34 -4.86 4.69 -7.12
CA ARG A 34 -3.53 5.29 -7.00
C ARG A 34 -2.87 4.94 -5.69
N ILE A 35 -1.58 4.64 -5.75
CA ILE A 35 -0.71 4.45 -4.60
C ILE A 35 0.46 5.43 -4.74
N GLY A 36 0.67 6.23 -3.70
CA GLY A 36 1.74 7.22 -3.62
C GLY A 36 3.06 6.64 -3.11
N ASP A 37 4.07 7.49 -3.11
CA ASP A 37 5.40 7.12 -2.62
C ASP A 37 5.37 6.79 -1.13
N ARG A 38 6.15 5.78 -0.73
CA ARG A 38 6.40 5.45 0.68
C ARG A 38 5.11 5.16 1.47
N ILE A 39 4.02 4.74 0.81
CA ILE A 39 2.78 4.33 1.48
C ILE A 39 3.03 3.20 2.48
N PHE A 40 3.81 2.20 2.07
CA PHE A 40 4.13 1.04 2.88
C PHE A 40 5.38 1.22 3.75
N ALA A 41 5.92 2.45 3.84
CA ALA A 41 7.06 2.72 4.69
C ALA A 41 6.68 2.51 6.16
N GLY A 42 7.52 1.77 6.90
CA GLY A 42 7.26 1.37 8.28
C GLY A 42 6.90 -0.11 8.44
N LEU A 43 6.48 -0.78 7.36
CA LEU A 43 6.15 -2.21 7.32
C LEU A 43 7.39 -3.10 7.16
N GLN A 44 8.33 -2.98 8.09
CA GLN A 44 9.67 -3.57 7.98
C GLN A 44 9.68 -5.11 7.98
N ASN A 45 8.69 -5.74 8.61
CA ASN A 45 8.56 -7.20 8.67
C ASN A 45 7.54 -7.78 7.68
N LEU A 46 7.00 -6.97 6.77
CA LEU A 46 5.99 -7.44 5.82
C LEU A 46 6.59 -8.45 4.84
N THR A 47 5.93 -9.59 4.70
CA THR A 47 6.32 -10.67 3.79
C THR A 47 5.30 -10.89 2.68
N LYS A 48 4.03 -10.56 2.92
CA LYS A 48 2.94 -10.67 1.94
C LYS A 48 2.16 -9.37 1.86
N LEU A 49 2.02 -8.86 0.65
CA LEU A 49 1.15 -7.74 0.31
C LEU A 49 0.19 -8.22 -0.79
N SER A 50 -1.12 -8.05 -0.62
CA SER A 50 -2.10 -8.33 -1.68
C SER A 50 -2.64 -7.02 -2.24
N LEU A 51 -2.40 -6.76 -3.53
CA LEU A 51 -2.99 -5.61 -4.26
C LEU A 51 -3.94 -6.05 -5.39
N ASN A 52 -4.24 -7.35 -5.49
CA ASN A 52 -5.09 -7.91 -6.54
C ASN A 52 -6.51 -7.32 -6.53
N GLY A 53 -7.17 -7.31 -7.68
CA GLY A 53 -8.55 -6.81 -7.79
C GLY A 53 -8.71 -5.30 -7.53
N ASN A 54 -7.62 -4.54 -7.41
CA ASN A 54 -7.66 -3.08 -7.40
C ASN A 54 -7.73 -2.51 -8.82
N LEU A 55 -7.93 -1.19 -8.91
CA LEU A 55 -8.10 -0.44 -10.15
C LEU A 55 -6.82 0.35 -10.49
N LEU A 56 -5.65 -0.22 -10.19
CA LEU A 56 -4.37 0.44 -10.38
C LEU A 56 -4.07 0.57 -11.87
N ASP A 57 -4.19 1.79 -12.41
CA ASP A 57 -3.89 2.07 -13.82
C ASP A 57 -2.40 1.86 -14.15
N SER A 58 -1.51 2.23 -13.23
CA SER A 58 -0.08 2.00 -13.33
C SER A 58 0.63 2.22 -11.99
N ILE A 59 1.75 1.55 -11.79
CA ILE A 59 2.65 1.81 -10.67
C ILE A 59 3.56 2.96 -11.09
N CYS A 60 3.17 4.19 -10.73
CA CYS A 60 3.83 5.41 -11.21
C CYS A 60 5.21 5.68 -10.59
N SER A 61 5.65 4.90 -9.60
CA SER A 61 6.89 5.16 -8.87
C SER A 61 7.50 3.90 -8.26
N SER A 62 8.82 3.77 -8.36
CA SER A 62 9.59 2.71 -7.70
C SER A 62 9.65 2.88 -6.17
N HIS A 63 9.30 4.07 -5.64
CA HIS A 63 9.30 4.34 -4.21
C HIS A 63 8.06 3.83 -3.47
N ILE A 64 7.06 3.30 -4.18
CA ILE A 64 5.83 2.76 -3.59
C ILE A 64 6.17 1.63 -2.59
N PHE A 65 7.03 0.70 -3.00
CA PHE A 65 7.44 -0.46 -2.18
C PHE A 65 8.69 -0.19 -1.33
N LYS A 66 9.15 1.07 -1.24
CA LYS A 66 10.34 1.41 -0.44
C LYS A 66 10.10 1.09 1.03
N GLY A 67 11.00 0.30 1.61
CA GLY A 67 10.93 -0.12 3.01
C GLY A 67 10.39 -1.54 3.22
N LEU A 68 9.86 -2.18 2.17
CA LEU A 68 9.37 -3.55 2.21
C LEU A 68 10.51 -4.57 2.02
N TYR A 69 11.51 -4.52 2.90
CA TYR A 69 12.76 -5.28 2.74
C TYR A 69 12.61 -6.81 2.85
N LYS A 70 11.53 -7.27 3.50
CA LYS A 70 11.24 -8.70 3.69
C LYS A 70 10.13 -9.23 2.78
N LEU A 71 9.67 -8.44 1.82
CA LEU A 71 8.57 -8.83 0.94
C LEU A 71 8.95 -10.04 0.09
N LYS A 72 8.09 -11.06 0.09
CA LYS A 72 8.25 -12.30 -0.67
C LYS A 72 7.13 -12.48 -1.69
N TYR A 73 5.93 -11.99 -1.37
CA TYR A 73 4.73 -12.14 -2.17
C TYR A 73 4.03 -10.79 -2.33
N LEU A 74 3.67 -10.46 -3.57
CA LEU A 74 2.98 -9.23 -3.99
C LEU A 74 1.73 -9.58 -4.82
#